data_AF-A0AAQ3U4M4-F1
#
_entry.id   AF-A0AAQ3U4M4-F1
#
_cell.length_a   1.000
_cell.length_b   1.000
_cell.length_c   1.000
_cell.angle_alpha   90.00
_cell.angle_beta   90.00
_cell.angle_gamma   90.00
#
_symmetry.space_group_name_H-M   'P 1'
#
loop_
_entity.id
_entity.type
_entity.pdbx_description
1 polymer ?
#
loop_
_entity_poly.entity_id
_entity_poly.type
_entity_poly.pdbx_seq_one_letter_code
_entity_poly.pdbx_strand_id
1 'polypeptide(L)'
;MLTRCENANTTDGQSTEDSWITVLEVVEPMSRPSTQPFDLCPNYQESTKAKTIVPRGSKKRKAGEFSTEVASVQHLRPGMVLLKGFVKPEDQIEMVRMCRQLGKGPGGFYRPSLKNGAKLNLWMMSLGKNWDPTARSYGPTRPFDGAQAPTIPDAFKMIAQTANSTASKFPQINPDICIVNYYTNSGKLGLHQDKDESESSLTKGLPFISISIGDTAEFLFGDTRDKDQATKICLESGDVLILGGESRLLFHGISHVKTNTAPKFGVEPFDKLAEFKV
;
A
#
# COMPACT_ATOMS: atom_id res chain seq x y z
N MET A 1 7.66 -40.53 33.94
CA MET A 1 9.13 -40.50 33.77
C MET A 1 9.42 -39.29 32.91
N LEU A 2 9.90 -38.12 33.35
CA LEU A 2 10.59 -37.59 34.55
C LEU A 2 10.33 -36.05 34.51
N THR A 3 9.72 -35.44 35.54
CA THR A 3 10.29 -34.50 36.55
C THR A 3 10.29 -33.00 36.18
N ARG A 4 10.50 -32.16 37.21
CA ARG A 4 9.96 -30.82 37.52
C ARG A 4 11.13 -29.85 37.88
N CYS A 5 10.92 -28.54 37.74
CA CYS A 5 11.68 -27.38 38.29
C CYS A 5 13.13 -27.16 37.76
N GLU A 6 13.74 -25.96 37.61
CA GLU A 6 13.53 -24.62 38.21
C GLU A 6 14.33 -23.52 37.42
N ASN A 7 13.78 -22.29 37.38
CA ASN A 7 14.33 -20.92 37.36
C ASN A 7 15.51 -20.39 36.49
N ALA A 8 15.17 -19.30 35.78
CA ALA A 8 15.83 -17.98 35.66
C ALA A 8 17.15 -17.81 34.89
N ASN A 9 17.08 -17.15 33.72
CA ASN A 9 17.77 -15.88 33.54
C ASN A 9 17.14 -15.05 32.39
N THR A 10 16.88 -13.79 32.72
CA THR A 10 16.43 -12.71 31.84
C THR A 10 17.50 -12.30 30.82
N THR A 11 17.12 -12.23 29.56
CA THR A 11 17.54 -11.13 28.68
C THR A 11 16.34 -10.76 27.82
N ASP A 12 15.90 -9.53 28.00
CA ASP A 12 14.82 -8.85 27.31
C ASP A 12 15.15 -8.77 25.81
N GLY A 13 14.75 -9.80 25.07
CA GLY A 13 14.76 -9.81 23.62
C GLY A 13 13.38 -9.39 23.15
N GLN A 14 13.19 -8.10 22.90
CA GLN A 14 12.04 -7.63 22.12
C GLN A 14 12.05 -8.35 20.79
N SER A 15 11.23 -9.41 20.69
CA SER A 15 10.95 -10.06 19.43
C SER A 15 10.32 -9.01 18.54
N THR A 16 11.02 -8.61 17.49
CA THR A 16 10.46 -7.77 16.43
C THR A 16 9.40 -8.60 15.71
N GLU A 17 8.17 -8.59 16.25
CA GLU A 17 7.02 -9.26 15.67
C GLU A 17 6.77 -8.66 14.28
N ASP A 18 6.79 -9.51 13.24
CA ASP A 18 6.54 -9.11 11.86
C ASP A 18 5.12 -8.61 11.67
N SER A 19 4.96 -7.43 11.09
CA SER A 19 3.75 -6.68 11.32
C SER A 19 3.37 -5.78 10.13
N TRP A 20 2.21 -6.12 9.53
CA TRP A 20 1.27 -5.32 8.73
C TRP A 20 1.69 -4.83 7.34
N ILE A 21 0.79 -4.97 6.36
CA ILE A 21 0.90 -4.46 4.98
C ILE A 21 0.05 -3.20 4.82
N THR A 22 0.65 -2.12 4.30
CA THR A 22 -0.09 -1.07 3.58
C THR A 22 0.00 -1.31 2.08
N VAL A 23 -1.12 -1.58 1.41
CA VAL A 23 -1.16 -1.61 -0.06
C VAL A 23 -1.51 -0.22 -0.54
N LEU A 24 -0.61 0.46 -1.23
CA LEU A 24 -0.94 1.72 -1.90
C LEU A 24 -1.14 1.44 -3.38
N GLU A 25 -2.35 1.67 -3.90
CA GLU A 25 -2.65 1.52 -5.33
C GLU A 25 -2.58 2.90 -6.01
N VAL A 26 -1.68 3.07 -6.98
CA VAL A 26 -1.53 4.31 -7.79
C VAL A 26 -1.80 3.99 -9.26
N VAL A 27 -2.55 4.84 -9.96
CA VAL A 27 -2.87 4.66 -11.40
C VAL A 27 -2.61 5.95 -12.18
N GLU A 28 -1.89 5.86 -13.30
CA GLU A 28 -1.81 6.90 -14.34
C GLU A 28 -1.70 6.29 -15.76
N PRO A 29 -2.05 7.06 -16.82
CA PRO A 29 -2.01 6.58 -18.21
C PRO A 29 -0.62 6.67 -18.88
N MET A 30 -0.18 5.51 -19.37
CA MET A 30 0.64 5.23 -20.57
C MET A 30 2.19 5.42 -20.63
N SER A 31 2.82 4.26 -20.91
CA SER A 31 3.92 3.86 -21.85
C SER A 31 5.21 4.69 -22.04
N ARG A 32 6.39 4.07 -21.75
CA ARG A 32 7.72 4.38 -22.35
C ARG A 32 8.70 3.17 -22.39
N PRO A 33 9.77 3.22 -23.22
CA PRO A 33 10.74 2.13 -23.43
C PRO A 33 11.77 1.99 -22.31
N SER A 34 12.29 0.77 -22.17
CA SER A 34 13.21 0.34 -21.11
C SER A 34 14.61 0.96 -21.23
N THR A 35 15.04 1.73 -20.23
CA THR A 35 16.43 1.86 -19.73
C THR A 35 16.56 2.89 -18.60
N GLN A 36 15.50 3.62 -18.24
CA GLN A 36 15.49 4.56 -17.10
C GLN A 36 14.71 4.01 -15.89
N PRO A 37 14.99 4.48 -14.65
CA PRO A 37 14.18 4.15 -13.48
C PRO A 37 12.71 4.49 -13.72
N PHE A 38 11.80 3.63 -13.24
CA PHE A 38 10.37 3.85 -13.40
C PHE A 38 9.94 5.13 -12.67
N ASP A 39 9.35 6.07 -13.41
CA ASP A 39 8.79 7.32 -12.88
C ASP A 39 7.27 7.20 -12.87
N LEU A 40 6.65 7.42 -11.69
CA LEU A 40 5.19 7.49 -11.58
C LEU A 40 4.59 8.58 -12.47
N CYS A 41 5.30 9.69 -12.68
CA CYS A 41 4.81 10.83 -13.45
C CYS A 41 5.87 11.31 -14.48
N PRO A 42 6.10 10.58 -15.58
CA PRO A 42 7.25 10.79 -16.46
C PRO A 42 7.25 12.13 -17.22
N ASN A 43 6.08 12.79 -17.37
CA ASN A 43 5.97 14.07 -18.08
C ASN A 43 6.10 15.30 -17.15
N TYR A 44 6.27 15.11 -15.84
CA TYR A 44 6.44 16.22 -14.90
C TYR A 44 7.92 16.60 -14.80
N GLN A 45 8.26 17.77 -15.33
CA GLN A 45 9.54 18.43 -15.07
C GLN A 45 9.40 19.34 -13.85
N GLU A 46 10.22 19.11 -12.82
CA GLU A 46 10.37 20.07 -11.74
C GLU A 46 10.87 21.40 -12.31
N SER A 47 10.16 22.50 -12.04
CA SER A 47 10.68 23.82 -12.38
C SER A 47 12.02 24.04 -11.66
N THR A 48 13.06 24.41 -12.40
CA THR A 48 14.45 24.62 -11.91
C THR A 48 14.63 25.79 -10.94
N LYS A 49 13.55 26.30 -10.34
CA LYS A 49 13.64 27.19 -9.17
C LYS A 49 13.80 26.33 -7.92
N ALA A 50 14.95 25.66 -7.81
CA ALA A 50 15.44 25.08 -6.57
C ALA A 50 15.65 26.22 -5.56
N LYS A 51 14.59 26.60 -4.84
CA LYS A 51 14.77 27.20 -3.53
C LYS A 51 15.23 26.06 -2.64
N THR A 52 16.44 26.16 -2.12
CA THR A 52 16.92 25.34 -1.02
C THR A 52 15.90 25.46 0.12
N ILE A 53 14.93 24.55 0.16
CA ILE A 53 14.07 24.38 1.32
C ILE A 53 14.93 23.57 2.28
N VAL A 54 15.72 24.31 3.07
CA VAL A 54 16.23 23.83 4.36
C VAL A 54 15.06 23.13 5.05
N PRO A 55 15.24 21.91 5.62
CA PRO A 55 14.17 21.25 6.36
C PRO A 55 13.67 22.23 7.42
N ARG A 56 12.54 22.88 7.17
CA ARG A 56 11.88 23.67 8.19
C ARG A 56 11.42 22.63 9.19
N GLY A 57 12.09 22.66 10.34
CA GLY A 57 11.97 21.65 11.38
C GLY A 57 10.55 21.15 11.51
N SER A 58 10.42 19.83 11.51
CA SER A 58 9.20 19.08 11.68
C SER A 58 8.34 19.77 12.74
N LYS A 59 7.38 20.60 12.32
CA LYS A 59 6.34 21.05 13.22
C LYS A 59 5.62 19.76 13.58
N LYS A 60 5.82 19.28 14.82
CA LYS A 60 5.03 18.21 15.42
C LYS A 60 3.56 18.58 15.18
N ARG A 61 2.94 18.00 14.16
CA ARG A 61 1.49 17.99 14.03
C ARG A 61 1.02 17.19 15.23
N LYS A 62 0.29 17.85 16.13
CA LYS A 62 -0.37 17.15 17.23
C LYS A 62 -1.28 16.10 16.60
N ALA A 63 -1.30 14.89 17.16
CA ALA A 63 -2.32 13.91 16.88
C ALA A 63 -3.68 14.59 17.17
N GLY A 64 -4.42 15.01 16.13
CA GLY A 64 -5.65 15.77 16.34
C GLY A 64 -6.17 16.66 15.18
N GLU A 65 -5.41 16.89 14.11
CA GLU A 65 -5.90 17.66 12.94
C GLU A 65 -6.23 16.79 11.71
N PHE A 66 -6.74 15.58 11.94
CA PHE A 66 -7.55 14.89 10.93
C PHE A 66 -8.99 15.42 11.05
N SER A 67 -9.63 15.73 9.92
CA SER A 67 -10.97 16.32 9.90
C SER A 67 -11.96 15.35 10.54
N THR A 68 -12.85 15.87 11.39
CA THR A 68 -13.98 15.14 11.97
C THR A 68 -15.17 15.05 11.01
N GLU A 69 -15.04 15.44 9.73
CA GLU A 69 -15.97 15.00 8.69
C GLU A 69 -15.77 13.49 8.53
N VAL A 70 -16.60 12.74 9.24
CA VAL A 70 -16.48 11.29 9.39
C VAL A 70 -16.60 10.66 8.01
N ALA A 71 -15.48 10.16 7.47
CA ALA A 71 -15.48 9.29 6.30
C ALA A 71 -16.60 8.25 6.45
N SER A 72 -17.42 8.04 5.41
CA SER A 72 -18.54 7.11 5.55
C SER A 72 -17.99 5.70 5.77
N VAL A 73 -18.20 5.16 6.97
CA VAL A 73 -17.75 3.82 7.35
C VAL A 73 -18.76 2.79 6.82
N GLN A 74 -18.29 1.88 5.98
CA GLN A 74 -19.09 0.80 5.42
C GLN A 74 -18.56 -0.54 5.93
N HIS A 75 -19.40 -1.26 6.69
CA HIS A 75 -19.10 -2.63 7.09
C HIS A 75 -19.55 -3.59 5.99
N LEU A 76 -18.59 -4.11 5.23
CA LEU A 76 -18.89 -4.97 4.08
C LEU A 76 -19.21 -6.41 4.50
N ARG A 77 -18.50 -6.91 5.51
CA ARG A 77 -18.71 -8.22 6.17
C ARG A 77 -17.90 -8.28 7.48
N PRO A 78 -18.07 -9.31 8.34
CA PRO A 78 -17.23 -9.47 9.54
C PRO A 78 -15.73 -9.39 9.20
N GLY A 79 -15.01 -8.49 9.86
CA GLY A 79 -13.58 -8.27 9.62
C GLY A 79 -13.23 -7.47 8.36
N MET A 80 -14.19 -6.89 7.64
CA MET A 80 -13.95 -6.10 6.43
C MET A 80 -14.68 -4.75 6.47
N VAL A 81 -13.91 -3.66 6.42
CA VAL A 81 -14.42 -2.28 6.53
C VAL A 81 -13.86 -1.42 5.41
N LEU A 82 -14.72 -0.63 4.78
CA LEU A 82 -14.36 0.38 3.79
C LEU A 82 -14.64 1.78 4.37
N LEU A 83 -13.62 2.63 4.39
CA LEU A 83 -13.69 4.03 4.76
C LEU A 83 -13.65 4.87 3.47
N LYS A 84 -14.79 5.38 3.04
CA LYS A 84 -14.87 6.13 1.78
C LYS A 84 -14.27 7.52 1.90
N GLY A 85 -13.40 7.89 0.96
CA GLY A 85 -12.78 9.22 0.90
C GLY A 85 -12.03 9.60 2.18
N PHE A 86 -11.46 8.62 2.88
CA PHE A 86 -10.80 8.80 4.18
C PHE A 86 -9.50 9.62 4.08
N VAL A 87 -8.71 9.42 3.03
CA VAL A 87 -7.47 10.17 2.83
C VAL A 87 -7.79 11.51 2.16
N LYS A 88 -7.39 12.60 2.79
CA LYS A 88 -7.66 13.95 2.28
C LYS A 88 -6.87 14.23 1.00
N PRO A 89 -7.37 15.09 0.10
CA PRO A 89 -6.68 15.52 -1.12
C PRO A 89 -5.20 15.86 -0.93
N GLU A 90 -4.86 16.65 0.08
CA GLU A 90 -3.50 17.08 0.37
C GLU A 90 -2.58 15.93 0.77
N ASP A 91 -3.10 14.98 1.55
CA ASP A 91 -2.37 13.79 1.97
C ASP A 91 -2.20 12.83 0.79
N GLN A 92 -3.21 12.71 -0.09
CA GLN A 92 -3.10 11.91 -1.32
C GLN A 92 -1.97 12.41 -2.23
N ILE A 93 -1.90 13.74 -2.45
CA ILE A 93 -0.83 14.37 -3.24
C ILE A 93 0.55 14.10 -2.63
N GLU A 94 0.67 14.25 -1.31
CA GLU A 94 1.94 14.02 -0.62
C GLU A 94 2.36 12.55 -0.68
N MET A 95 1.43 11.62 -0.52
CA MET A 95 1.71 10.19 -0.67
C MET A 95 2.25 9.85 -2.06
N VAL A 96 1.60 10.37 -3.12
CA VAL A 96 2.05 10.15 -4.50
C VAL A 96 3.43 10.77 -4.74
N ARG A 97 3.69 11.97 -4.22
CA ARG A 97 5.01 12.63 -4.30
C ARG A 97 6.10 11.78 -3.65
N MET A 98 5.87 11.30 -2.42
CA MET A 98 6.81 10.44 -1.70
C MET A 98 7.05 9.13 -2.46
N CYS A 99 5.99 8.49 -2.95
CA CYS A 99 6.10 7.26 -3.73
C CYS A 99 6.88 7.46 -5.03
N ARG A 100 6.73 8.61 -5.68
CA ARG A 100 7.48 8.93 -6.90
C ARG A 100 8.97 9.11 -6.61
N GLN A 101 9.29 9.82 -5.53
CA GLN A 101 10.67 10.04 -5.12
C GLN A 101 11.37 8.72 -4.74
N LEU A 102 10.73 7.90 -3.92
CA LEU A 102 11.24 6.59 -3.51
C LEU A 102 11.31 5.62 -4.70
N GLY A 103 10.30 5.64 -5.57
CA GLY A 103 10.19 4.78 -6.73
C GLY A 103 11.29 4.94 -7.77
N LYS A 104 11.90 6.13 -7.86
CA LYS A 104 13.07 6.42 -8.71
C LYS A 104 14.40 5.97 -8.11
N GLY A 105 14.44 5.78 -6.80
CA GLY A 105 15.67 5.46 -6.06
C GLY A 105 16.00 3.96 -6.03
N PRO A 106 17.09 3.59 -5.35
CA PRO A 106 17.38 2.20 -5.00
C PRO A 106 16.21 1.56 -4.25
N GLY A 107 15.85 0.33 -4.61
CA GLY A 107 14.69 -0.36 -4.03
C GLY A 107 13.33 0.12 -4.55
N GLY A 108 13.33 1.04 -5.53
CA GLY A 108 12.12 1.58 -6.17
C GLY A 108 11.37 0.59 -7.06
N PHE A 109 10.51 1.11 -7.94
CA PHE A 109 9.55 0.28 -8.67
C PHE A 109 10.20 -0.73 -9.63
N TYR A 110 9.64 -1.94 -9.65
CA TYR A 110 9.99 -3.01 -10.58
C TYR A 110 8.73 -3.79 -10.98
N ARG A 111 8.82 -4.63 -12.01
CA ARG A 111 7.74 -5.58 -12.34
C ARG A 111 8.06 -6.95 -11.73
N PRO A 112 7.31 -7.43 -10.71
CA PRO A 112 7.58 -8.70 -10.08
C PRO A 112 7.47 -9.87 -11.05
N SER A 113 8.44 -10.79 -10.97
CA SER A 113 8.40 -12.08 -11.66
C SER A 113 8.05 -13.15 -10.63
N LEU A 114 7.04 -13.96 -10.93
CA LEU A 114 6.69 -15.13 -10.14
C LEU A 114 7.69 -16.26 -10.40
N LYS A 115 7.67 -17.29 -9.54
CA LYS A 115 8.55 -18.48 -9.65
C LYS A 115 8.51 -19.17 -11.03
N ASN A 116 7.38 -19.11 -11.72
CA ASN A 116 7.21 -19.67 -13.06
C ASN A 116 7.66 -18.73 -14.21
N GLY A 117 8.28 -17.60 -13.88
CA GLY A 117 8.71 -16.57 -14.84
C GLY A 117 7.60 -15.62 -15.31
N ALA A 118 6.34 -15.85 -14.93
CA ALA A 118 5.25 -14.95 -15.29
C ALA A 118 5.41 -13.61 -14.56
N LYS A 119 5.28 -12.51 -15.30
CA LYS A 119 5.33 -11.17 -14.72
C LYS A 119 3.95 -10.72 -14.28
N LEU A 120 3.88 -10.05 -13.13
CA LEU A 120 2.65 -9.38 -12.71
C LEU A 120 2.34 -8.19 -13.64
N ASN A 121 1.05 -7.88 -13.78
CA ASN A 121 0.56 -6.76 -14.58
C ASN A 121 0.41 -5.50 -13.72
N LEU A 122 1.47 -5.20 -12.98
CA LEU A 122 1.63 -4.01 -12.14
C LEU A 122 3.12 -3.73 -11.94
N TRP A 123 3.43 -2.52 -11.50
CA TRP A 123 4.72 -2.16 -10.94
C TRP A 123 4.61 -2.19 -9.42
N MET A 124 5.66 -2.62 -8.74
CA MET A 124 5.65 -2.79 -7.29
C MET A 124 6.93 -2.24 -6.69
N MET A 125 6.86 -1.67 -5.49
CA MET A 125 8.01 -1.51 -4.61
C MET A 125 7.60 -1.85 -3.17
N SER A 126 8.56 -2.29 -2.37
CA SER A 126 8.35 -2.57 -0.95
C SER A 126 8.99 -1.48 -0.10
N LEU A 127 8.34 -1.09 0.98
CA LEU A 127 8.86 -0.20 2.01
C LEU A 127 8.85 -0.94 3.35
N GLY A 128 9.89 -0.75 4.17
CA GLY A 128 10.11 -1.51 5.40
C GLY A 128 10.76 -2.85 5.11
N LYS A 129 10.00 -3.94 5.08
CA LYS A 129 10.47 -5.25 4.60
C LYS A 129 10.13 -5.45 3.12
N ASN A 130 11.05 -6.07 2.39
CA ASN A 130 10.85 -6.50 1.03
C ASN A 130 10.11 -7.83 0.95
N TRP A 131 9.02 -7.88 0.18
CA TRP A 131 8.41 -9.14 -0.24
C TRP A 131 9.18 -9.75 -1.43
N ASP A 132 9.61 -11.01 -1.30
CA ASP A 132 10.16 -11.78 -2.40
C ASP A 132 9.06 -12.63 -3.07
N PRO A 133 8.66 -12.33 -4.32
CA PRO A 133 7.63 -13.09 -5.04
C PRO A 133 8.04 -14.54 -5.35
N THR A 134 9.33 -14.88 -5.29
CA THR A 134 9.85 -16.23 -5.57
C THR A 134 9.86 -17.08 -4.31
N ALA A 135 10.44 -16.57 -3.22
CA ALA A 135 10.47 -17.25 -1.93
C ALA A 135 9.14 -17.19 -1.17
N ARG A 136 8.24 -16.25 -1.52
CA ARG A 136 6.99 -15.96 -0.81
C ARG A 136 7.23 -15.64 0.66
N SER A 137 8.19 -14.75 0.91
CA SER A 137 8.61 -14.37 2.25
C SER A 137 9.05 -12.91 2.31
N TYR A 138 9.14 -12.38 3.52
CA TYR A 138 9.61 -11.03 3.79
C TYR A 138 11.06 -11.04 4.29
N GLY A 139 11.86 -10.08 3.82
CA GLY A 139 13.24 -9.89 4.24
C GLY A 139 13.69 -8.43 4.07
N PRO A 140 14.93 -8.07 4.45
CA PRO A 140 15.39 -6.68 4.39
C PRO A 140 15.75 -6.21 2.96
N THR A 141 16.09 -7.15 2.07
CA THR A 141 16.64 -6.85 0.74
C THR A 141 15.88 -7.57 -0.37
N ARG A 142 15.98 -7.00 -1.58
CA ARG A 142 15.41 -7.54 -2.81
C ARG A 142 16.41 -8.48 -3.49
N PRO A 143 16.10 -9.78 -3.69
CA PRO A 143 17.11 -10.75 -4.09
C PRO A 143 17.77 -10.52 -5.45
N PHE A 144 17.06 -9.95 -6.43
CA PHE A 144 17.57 -9.86 -7.81
C PHE A 144 18.55 -8.71 -8.04
N ASP A 145 18.57 -7.69 -7.19
CA ASP A 145 19.47 -6.53 -7.30
C ASP A 145 20.14 -6.13 -5.99
N GLY A 146 19.87 -6.85 -4.90
CA GLY A 146 20.44 -6.60 -3.57
C GLY A 146 19.95 -5.32 -2.90
N ALA A 147 18.98 -4.61 -3.49
CA ALA A 147 18.53 -3.34 -2.95
C ALA A 147 17.80 -3.51 -1.61
N GLN A 148 18.13 -2.67 -0.63
CA GLN A 148 17.38 -2.60 0.62
C GLN A 148 16.05 -1.87 0.38
N ALA A 149 14.96 -2.35 0.99
CA ALA A 149 13.69 -1.65 0.94
C ALA A 149 13.80 -0.30 1.67
N PRO A 150 13.33 0.82 1.06
CA PRO A 150 13.29 2.11 1.76
C PRO A 150 12.39 2.02 3.00
N THR A 151 12.62 2.88 4.00
CA THR A 151 11.76 2.92 5.19
C THR A 151 10.34 3.37 4.87
N ILE A 152 9.34 2.84 5.58
CA ILE A 152 7.95 3.32 5.46
C ILE A 152 7.87 4.76 5.99
N PRO A 153 7.40 5.73 5.18
CA PRO A 153 7.20 7.10 5.64
C PRO A 153 6.25 7.18 6.85
N ASP A 154 6.58 8.01 7.83
CA ASP A 154 5.74 8.19 9.04
C ASP A 154 4.32 8.65 8.68
N ALA A 155 4.16 9.44 7.62
CA ALA A 155 2.86 9.84 7.10
C ALA A 155 1.97 8.63 6.75
N PHE A 156 2.55 7.58 6.15
CA PHE A 156 1.79 6.40 5.73
C PHE A 156 1.37 5.60 6.95
N LYS A 157 2.27 5.44 7.94
CA LYS A 157 1.97 4.79 9.21
C LYS A 157 0.85 5.51 9.96
N MET A 158 0.92 6.84 10.05
CA MET A 158 -0.12 7.63 10.71
C MET A 158 -1.48 7.50 10.06
N ILE A 159 -1.56 7.54 8.72
CA ILE A 159 -2.83 7.34 7.98
C ILE A 159 -3.38 5.94 8.25
N ALA A 160 -2.54 4.91 8.15
CA ALA A 160 -2.94 3.52 8.40
C ALA A 160 -3.44 3.31 9.85
N GLN A 161 -2.73 3.84 10.85
CA GLN A 161 -3.11 3.74 12.26
C GLN A 161 -4.41 4.50 12.56
N THR A 162 -4.60 5.66 11.94
CA THR A 162 -5.83 6.45 12.09
C THR A 162 -7.00 5.71 11.45
N ALA A 163 -6.82 5.11 10.27
CA ALA A 163 -7.84 4.29 9.61
C ALA A 163 -8.20 3.05 10.44
N ASN A 164 -7.20 2.34 10.98
CA ASN A 164 -7.39 1.20 11.88
C ASN A 164 -8.24 1.58 13.11
N SER A 165 -7.90 2.69 13.74
CA SER A 165 -8.63 3.20 14.90
C SER A 165 -10.06 3.63 14.55
N THR A 166 -10.25 4.23 13.38
CA THR A 166 -11.57 4.70 12.89
C THR A 166 -12.51 3.54 12.59
N ALA A 167 -12.01 2.48 11.94
CA ALA A 167 -12.83 1.32 11.59
C ALA A 167 -13.38 0.59 12.83
N SER A 168 -12.72 0.75 13.98
CA SER A 168 -13.00 0.06 15.24
C SER A 168 -12.91 -1.48 15.11
N LYS A 169 -12.77 -2.20 16.23
CA LYS A 169 -12.80 -3.69 16.29
C LYS A 169 -11.63 -4.46 15.66
N PHE A 170 -10.56 -3.80 15.21
CA PHE A 170 -9.33 -4.48 14.82
C PHE A 170 -8.25 -4.36 15.89
N PRO A 171 -7.34 -5.34 16.03
CA PRO A 171 -6.10 -5.15 16.76
C PRO A 171 -5.37 -3.90 16.26
N GLN A 172 -4.78 -3.15 17.19
CA GLN A 172 -3.96 -1.98 16.87
C GLN A 172 -2.69 -2.39 16.14
N ILE A 173 -2.27 -1.56 15.19
CA ILE A 173 -1.20 -1.89 14.24
C ILE A 173 -0.04 -0.89 14.26
N ASN A 174 1.15 -1.36 13.89
CA ASN A 174 2.36 -0.57 13.68
C ASN A 174 3.14 -1.07 12.44
N PRO A 175 2.75 -0.66 11.21
CA PRO A 175 3.26 -1.19 9.93
C PRO A 175 4.79 -1.24 9.83
N ASP A 176 5.30 -2.42 9.49
CA ASP A 176 6.68 -2.73 9.10
C ASP A 176 6.79 -3.28 7.67
N ILE A 177 5.66 -3.56 7.01
CA ILE A 177 5.57 -3.82 5.56
C ILE A 177 4.65 -2.77 4.91
N CYS A 178 5.07 -2.23 3.77
CA CYS A 178 4.18 -1.50 2.87
C CYS A 178 4.54 -1.87 1.43
N ILE A 179 3.55 -2.36 0.69
CA ILE A 179 3.68 -2.70 -0.71
C ILE A 179 2.99 -1.61 -1.52
N VAL A 180 3.76 -0.89 -2.31
CA VAL A 180 3.21 0.12 -3.23
C VAL A 180 3.01 -0.54 -4.58
N ASN A 181 1.76 -0.71 -4.98
CA ASN A 181 1.36 -1.23 -6.28
C ASN A 181 0.98 -0.06 -7.19
N TYR A 182 1.57 -0.02 -8.38
CA TYR A 182 1.17 0.89 -9.44
C TYR A 182 0.56 0.11 -10.60
N TYR A 183 -0.71 0.38 -10.87
CA TYR A 183 -1.46 -0.23 -11.96
C TYR A 183 -1.53 0.75 -13.12
N THR A 184 -1.17 0.27 -14.31
CA THR A 184 -1.51 0.99 -15.56
C THR A 184 -2.97 0.73 -15.93
N ASN A 185 -3.50 1.38 -16.98
CA ASN A 185 -4.86 1.16 -17.49
C ASN A 185 -5.21 -0.33 -17.79
N SER A 186 -4.22 -1.15 -18.15
CA SER A 186 -4.39 -2.60 -18.37
C SER A 186 -3.98 -3.46 -17.16
N GLY A 187 -3.74 -2.82 -16.02
CA GLY A 187 -3.26 -3.44 -14.81
C GLY A 187 -4.32 -4.35 -14.20
N LYS A 188 -3.87 -5.49 -13.67
CA LYS A 188 -4.74 -6.47 -13.02
C LYS A 188 -3.95 -7.34 -12.05
N LEU A 189 -4.63 -7.78 -11.00
CA LEU A 189 -4.10 -8.74 -10.04
C LEU A 189 -5.17 -9.80 -9.77
N GLY A 190 -4.87 -11.05 -10.11
CA GLY A 190 -5.82 -12.15 -9.93
C GLY A 190 -6.10 -12.44 -8.46
N LEU A 191 -7.14 -13.23 -8.20
CA LEU A 191 -7.49 -13.64 -6.84
C LEU A 191 -6.32 -14.34 -6.14
N HIS A 192 -5.93 -13.78 -5.00
CA HIS A 192 -4.85 -14.24 -4.12
C HIS A 192 -5.20 -13.97 -2.66
N GLN A 193 -4.42 -14.55 -1.75
CA GLN A 193 -4.49 -14.28 -0.32
C GLN A 193 -3.14 -13.72 0.12
N ASP A 194 -3.18 -12.76 1.03
CA ASP A 194 -2.01 -12.28 1.74
C ASP A 194 -1.78 -13.19 2.93
N LYS A 195 -0.85 -14.14 2.76
CA LYS A 195 -0.59 -15.22 3.71
C LYS A 195 0.91 -15.51 3.90
N ASP A 196 1.75 -14.58 3.46
CA ASP A 196 3.20 -14.72 3.49
C ASP A 196 3.80 -14.03 4.74
N GLU A 197 2.95 -13.44 5.60
CA GLU A 197 3.28 -12.93 6.93
C GLU A 197 3.44 -14.05 7.97
N SER A 198 3.94 -13.69 9.15
CA SER A 198 4.16 -14.66 10.23
C SER A 198 2.87 -15.37 10.67
N GLU A 199 3.00 -16.64 11.08
CA GLU A 199 1.89 -17.45 11.61
C GLU A 199 1.16 -16.74 12.76
N SER A 200 1.92 -16.05 13.63
CA SER A 200 1.38 -15.25 14.75
C SER A 200 0.51 -14.10 14.25
N SER A 201 0.95 -13.40 13.20
CA SER A 201 0.18 -12.31 12.57
C SER A 201 -1.13 -12.81 11.97
N LEU A 202 -1.07 -13.90 11.22
CA LEU A 202 -2.26 -14.51 10.60
C LEU A 202 -3.23 -15.04 11.65
N THR A 203 -2.73 -15.74 12.68
CA THR A 203 -3.55 -16.30 13.77
C THR A 203 -4.25 -15.22 14.59
N LYS A 204 -3.57 -14.10 14.87
CA LYS A 204 -4.17 -12.94 15.56
C LYS A 204 -5.17 -12.19 14.67
N GLY A 205 -5.29 -12.51 13.39
CA GLY A 205 -6.18 -11.83 12.45
C GLY A 205 -5.79 -10.36 12.23
N LEU A 206 -4.49 -10.06 12.32
CA LEU A 206 -3.92 -8.73 12.19
C LEU A 206 -4.27 -8.12 10.82
N PRO A 207 -4.94 -6.95 10.73
CA PRO A 207 -5.45 -6.50 9.44
C PRO A 207 -4.35 -6.05 8.48
N PHE A 208 -4.63 -6.15 7.18
CA PHE A 208 -3.97 -5.30 6.19
C PHE A 208 -4.85 -4.08 5.87
N ILE A 209 -4.20 -2.98 5.51
CA ILE A 209 -4.84 -1.70 5.20
C ILE A 209 -4.47 -1.31 3.77
N SER A 210 -5.44 -1.32 2.87
CA SER A 210 -5.27 -0.88 1.49
C SER A 210 -5.75 0.57 1.35
N ILE A 211 -4.89 1.42 0.80
CA ILE A 211 -5.16 2.83 0.51
C ILE A 211 -5.17 2.98 -1.02
N SER A 212 -6.24 3.53 -1.57
CA SER A 212 -6.39 3.68 -3.03
C SER A 212 -6.23 5.16 -3.43
N ILE A 213 -5.38 5.46 -4.42
CA ILE A 213 -5.15 6.82 -4.93
C ILE A 213 -5.09 6.81 -6.46
N GLY A 214 -5.82 7.72 -7.12
CA GLY A 214 -5.88 7.83 -8.57
C GLY A 214 -7.17 7.24 -9.15
N ASP A 215 -7.07 6.59 -10.30
CA ASP A 215 -8.25 5.99 -10.96
C ASP A 215 -8.89 4.89 -10.09
N THR A 216 -10.21 4.79 -10.19
CA THR A 216 -11.03 3.79 -9.52
C THR A 216 -10.64 2.37 -9.95
N ALA A 217 -10.43 1.50 -8.97
CA ALA A 217 -10.20 0.07 -9.20
C ALA A 217 -11.45 -0.76 -8.88
N GLU A 218 -11.77 -1.74 -9.74
CA GLU A 218 -12.74 -2.80 -9.43
C GLU A 218 -12.02 -3.87 -8.60
N PHE A 219 -12.29 -3.85 -7.29
CA PHE A 219 -11.75 -4.78 -6.32
C PHE A 219 -12.69 -5.99 -6.19
N LEU A 220 -12.11 -7.17 -6.28
CA LEU A 220 -12.79 -8.45 -6.11
C LEU A 220 -12.45 -9.03 -4.74
N PHE A 221 -13.42 -9.66 -4.09
CA PHE A 221 -13.16 -10.51 -2.93
C PHE A 221 -14.15 -11.68 -2.81
N GLY A 222 -13.71 -12.77 -2.18
CA GLY A 222 -14.54 -13.95 -1.93
C GLY A 222 -13.85 -14.98 -1.04
N ASP A 223 -14.62 -15.96 -0.58
CA ASP A 223 -14.12 -17.05 0.27
C ASP A 223 -13.37 -18.13 -0.53
N THR A 224 -13.52 -18.15 -1.86
CA THR A 224 -12.85 -19.09 -2.77
C THR A 224 -12.06 -18.35 -3.84
N ARG A 225 -11.17 -19.08 -4.53
CA ARG A 225 -10.42 -18.55 -5.69
C ARG A 225 -11.24 -18.58 -6.98
N ASP A 226 -12.55 -18.42 -6.90
CA ASP A 226 -13.47 -18.39 -8.04
C ASP A 226 -13.88 -16.95 -8.33
N LYS A 227 -13.54 -16.46 -9.53
CA LYS A 227 -13.84 -15.09 -9.95
C LYS A 227 -15.33 -14.88 -10.18
N ASP A 228 -16.06 -15.91 -10.59
CA ASP A 228 -17.49 -15.80 -10.91
C ASP A 228 -18.36 -15.74 -9.65
N GLN A 229 -17.82 -16.21 -8.51
CA GLN A 229 -18.42 -16.10 -7.19
C GLN A 229 -17.93 -14.89 -6.37
N ALA A 230 -16.95 -14.15 -6.89
CA ALA A 230 -16.37 -13.01 -6.17
C ALA A 230 -17.33 -11.81 -6.13
N THR A 231 -17.44 -11.20 -4.96
CA THR A 231 -18.11 -9.91 -4.79
C THR A 231 -17.23 -8.79 -5.34
N LYS A 232 -17.85 -7.76 -5.91
CA LYS A 232 -17.17 -6.62 -6.51
C LYS A 232 -17.51 -5.32 -5.80
N ILE A 233 -16.49 -4.50 -5.56
CA ILE A 233 -16.66 -3.11 -5.11
C ILE A 233 -15.76 -2.18 -5.92
N CYS A 234 -16.11 -0.90 -5.96
CA CYS A 234 -15.25 0.13 -6.51
C CYS A 234 -14.46 0.80 -5.38
N LEU A 235 -13.14 0.79 -5.48
CA LEU A 235 -12.25 1.57 -4.64
C LEU A 235 -11.87 2.84 -5.40
N GLU A 236 -12.26 3.98 -4.87
CA GLU A 236 -12.03 5.30 -5.44
C GLU A 236 -10.85 5.99 -4.75
N SER A 237 -10.35 7.08 -5.37
CA SER A 237 -9.24 7.84 -4.79
C SER A 237 -9.58 8.36 -3.39
N GLY A 238 -8.72 8.06 -2.43
CA GLY A 238 -8.88 8.41 -1.03
C GLY A 238 -9.58 7.34 -0.18
N ASP A 239 -10.09 6.27 -0.78
CA ASP A 239 -10.68 5.17 -0.02
C ASP A 239 -9.61 4.39 0.76
N VAL A 240 -10.02 3.87 1.91
CA VAL A 240 -9.23 2.93 2.71
C VAL A 240 -10.04 1.67 2.99
N LEU A 241 -9.53 0.53 2.54
CA LEU A 241 -10.12 -0.78 2.75
C LEU A 241 -9.29 -1.57 3.78
N ILE A 242 -9.95 -2.14 4.78
CA ILE A 242 -9.31 -2.86 5.89
C ILE A 242 -9.87 -4.28 5.94
N LEU A 243 -8.98 -5.28 5.90
CA LEU A 243 -9.31 -6.70 6.02
C LEU A 243 -8.52 -7.30 7.18
N GLY A 244 -9.22 -7.79 8.20
CA GLY A 244 -8.66 -8.47 9.36
C GLY A 244 -9.63 -9.48 9.94
N GLY A 245 -9.30 -10.08 11.09
CA GLY A 245 -10.12 -11.09 11.74
C GLY A 245 -10.59 -12.19 10.77
N GLU A 246 -11.90 -12.44 10.72
CA GLU A 246 -12.51 -13.44 9.83
C GLU A 246 -12.26 -13.17 8.34
N SER A 247 -12.03 -11.92 7.94
CA SER A 247 -11.76 -11.55 6.55
C SER A 247 -10.28 -11.48 6.21
N ARG A 248 -9.39 -11.79 7.16
CA ARG A 248 -7.94 -11.62 6.99
C ARG A 248 -7.35 -12.43 5.82
N LEU A 249 -7.93 -13.60 5.56
CA LEU A 249 -7.49 -14.53 4.52
C LEU A 249 -8.50 -14.62 3.36
N LEU A 250 -9.26 -13.57 3.08
CA LEU A 250 -10.11 -13.57 1.88
C LEU A 250 -9.26 -13.61 0.60
N PHE A 251 -9.76 -14.37 -0.37
CA PHE A 251 -9.26 -14.23 -1.74
C PHE A 251 -9.68 -12.86 -2.25
N HIS A 252 -8.73 -12.10 -2.79
CA HIS A 252 -8.99 -10.78 -3.32
C HIS A 252 -8.08 -10.41 -4.49
N GLY A 253 -8.42 -9.35 -5.22
CA GLY A 253 -7.62 -8.88 -6.34
C GLY A 253 -8.25 -7.70 -7.07
N ILE A 254 -7.57 -7.22 -8.12
CA ILE A 254 -8.02 -6.13 -8.98
C ILE A 254 -8.35 -6.67 -10.36
N SER A 255 -9.62 -6.60 -10.76
CA SER A 255 -10.08 -7.08 -12.06
C SER A 255 -9.91 -6.07 -13.17
N HIS A 256 -10.10 -4.79 -12.86
CA HIS A 256 -10.12 -3.70 -13.83
C HIS A 256 -9.82 -2.36 -13.17
N VAL A 257 -9.24 -1.44 -13.95
CA VAL A 257 -8.98 -0.07 -13.55
C VAL A 257 -9.73 0.86 -14.49
N LYS A 258 -10.60 1.71 -13.95
CA LYS A 258 -11.47 2.62 -14.71
C LYS A 258 -10.71 3.89 -15.04
N THR A 259 -10.27 4.02 -16.29
CA THR A 259 -9.48 5.17 -16.75
C THR A 259 -10.23 6.49 -16.62
N ASN A 260 -9.51 7.57 -16.30
CA ASN A 260 -10.02 8.94 -16.24
C ASN A 260 -11.07 9.16 -15.12
N THR A 261 -10.88 8.50 -13.99
CA THR A 261 -11.72 8.66 -12.79
C THR A 261 -10.96 9.26 -11.61
N ALA A 262 -9.64 9.44 -11.74
CA ALA A 262 -8.83 10.14 -10.75
C ALA A 262 -9.36 11.57 -10.48
N PRO A 263 -9.38 12.02 -9.21
CA PRO A 263 -9.81 13.36 -8.84
C PRO A 263 -8.84 14.43 -9.33
N LYS A 264 -9.39 15.57 -9.74
CA LYS A 264 -8.64 16.75 -10.16
C LYS A 264 -8.36 17.64 -8.97
N PHE A 265 -7.22 17.47 -8.30
CA PHE A 265 -6.85 18.35 -7.20
C PHE A 265 -6.32 19.69 -7.76
N GLY A 266 -6.99 20.80 -7.41
CA GLY A 266 -6.83 22.13 -8.01
C GLY A 266 -5.52 22.88 -7.74
N VAL A 267 -4.37 22.22 -7.73
CA VAL A 267 -3.03 22.85 -7.61
C VAL A 267 -2.09 22.16 -8.59
N GLU A 268 -1.93 22.72 -9.80
CA GLU A 268 -1.26 22.07 -10.95
C GLU A 268 -1.80 20.64 -11.19
N PRO A 269 -2.73 20.46 -12.13
CA PRO A 269 -3.55 19.26 -12.19
C PRO A 269 -2.73 17.97 -12.26
N PHE A 270 -3.24 16.91 -11.61
CA PHE A 270 -3.00 15.53 -12.06
C PHE A 270 -3.20 15.40 -13.60
N ASP A 271 -4.02 16.27 -14.20
CA ASP A 271 -4.27 16.36 -15.65
C ASP A 271 -3.19 17.11 -16.49
N LYS A 272 -2.22 17.85 -15.92
CA LYS A 272 -1.19 18.56 -16.72
C LYS A 272 0.04 17.69 -17.05
N LEU A 273 -0.10 16.38 -16.92
CA LEU A 273 0.79 15.37 -17.51
C LEU A 273 0.37 14.98 -18.95
N ALA A 274 -0.72 15.54 -19.48
CA ALA A 274 -1.13 15.41 -20.88
C ALA A 274 -1.94 16.62 -21.35
N GLU A 275 -1.29 17.63 -21.93
CA GLU A 275 -1.86 18.47 -23.00
C GLU A 275 -0.79 19.38 -23.60
N PHE A 276 -0.33 19.06 -24.81
CA PHE A 276 -0.04 20.06 -25.82
C PHE A 276 -0.68 19.58 -27.13
N LYS A 277 -1.76 20.27 -27.52
CA LYS A 277 -2.21 20.38 -28.91
C LYS A 277 -1.61 21.68 -29.44
N VAL A 278 -0.61 21.61 -30.31
CA VAL A 278 -0.62 21.79 -31.79
C VAL A 278 0.72 21.29 -32.29
#